data_AF-A0A9N9NGK2-F1
#
_entry.id   AF-A0A9N9NGK2-F1
#
_cell.length_a   1.000
_cell.length_b   1.000
_cell.length_c   1.000
_cell.angle_alpha   90.00
_cell.angle_beta   90.00
_cell.angle_gamma   90.00
#
_symmetry.space_group_name_H-M   'P 1'
#
loop_
_entity.id
_entity.type
_entity.pdbx_description
1 polymer ?
#
loop_
_entity_poly.entity_id
_entity_poly.type
_entity_poly.pdbx_seq_one_letter_code
_entity_poly.pdbx_strand_id
1 'polypeptide(L)' 'MFKKFNIKEDIATQSLVKTSVQRNIRAKILGQYNKLESVIEEVLPKKSSLALVK' A
#
# COMPACT_ATOMS: atom_id res chain seq x y z
N MET A 1 4.46 6.58 15.56
CA MET A 1 5.56 6.73 14.57
C MET A 1 5.30 8.01 13.79
N PHE A 2 6.32 8.75 13.33
CA PHE A 2 6.23 10.00 12.53
C PHE A 2 6.17 11.37 13.24
N LYS A 3 6.67 11.53 14.48
CA LYS A 3 6.68 12.85 15.17
C LYS A 3 7.56 13.93 14.47
N LYS A 4 8.57 13.53 13.70
CA LYS A 4 9.49 14.41 12.94
C LYS A 4 9.88 13.79 11.58
N PHE A 5 8.92 13.23 10.85
CA PHE A 5 9.20 12.59 9.55
C PHE A 5 9.18 13.62 8.41
N ASN A 6 10.23 13.65 7.59
CA ASN A 6 10.35 14.48 6.40
C ASN A 6 10.54 13.60 5.16
N ILE A 7 9.62 13.74 4.20
CA ILE A 7 9.57 12.97 2.95
C ILE A 7 10.89 13.04 2.17
N LYS A 8 11.61 14.16 2.20
CA LYS A 8 12.83 14.34 1.42
C LYS A 8 14.07 13.69 2.03
N GLU A 9 14.09 13.54 3.35
CA GLU A 9 15.29 13.16 4.11
C GLU A 9 15.19 11.72 4.63
N ASP A 10 13.99 11.28 4.98
CA ASP A 10 13.76 9.99 5.63
C ASP A 10 13.33 8.87 4.66
N ILE A 11 13.14 9.16 3.37
CA ILE A 11 12.85 8.15 2.36
C ILE A 11 14.16 7.70 1.72
N ALA A 12 14.55 6.45 1.96
CA ALA A 12 15.75 5.87 1.37
C ALA A 12 15.49 5.32 -0.03
N THR A 13 14.36 4.64 -0.24
CA THR A 13 14.07 3.95 -1.50
C THR A 13 12.59 3.89 -1.82
N GLN A 14 12.28 3.95 -3.11
CA GLN A 14 10.95 3.67 -3.64
C GLN A 14 11.04 2.54 -4.67
N SER A 15 10.28 1.47 -4.46
CA SER A 15 10.30 0.28 -5.33
C SER A 15 8.90 -0.08 -5.82
N LEU A 16 8.77 -0.44 -7.09
CA LEU A 16 7.50 -0.91 -7.63
C LEU A 16 7.20 -2.33 -7.16
N VAL A 17 6.00 -2.53 -6.63
CA VAL A 17 5.55 -3.80 -6.09
C VAL A 17 5.05 -4.68 -7.23
N LYS A 18 5.52 -5.92 -7.26
CA LYS A 18 5.06 -6.94 -8.21
C LYS A 18 3.59 -7.28 -7.96
N THR A 19 2.85 -7.62 -9.02
CA THR A 19 1.42 -7.94 -8.95
C THR A 19 1.08 -9.08 -7.99
N SER A 20 1.97 -10.08 -7.83
CA SER A 20 1.79 -11.16 -6.84
C SER A 20 1.78 -10.62 -5.41
N VAL A 21 2.67 -9.70 -5.08
CA VAL A 21 2.77 -9.07 -3.76
C VAL A 21 1.60 -8.12 -3.53
N GLN A 22 1.19 -7.35 -4.53
CA GLN A 22 0.02 -6.46 -4.47
C GLN A 22 -1.27 -7.23 -4.13
N ARG A 23 -1.49 -8.40 -4.74
CA ARG A 23 -2.63 -9.27 -4.40
C ARG A 23 -2.59 -9.76 -2.96
N ASN A 24 -1.41 -10.13 -2.45
CA ASN A 24 -1.24 -10.57 -1.07
C ASN A 24 -1.51 -9.42 -0.07
N ILE A 25 -0.98 -8.22 -0.34
CA ILE A 25 -1.25 -7.01 0.47
C ILE A 25 -2.75 -6.76 0.56
N ARG A 26 -3.46 -6.83 -0.57
CA ARG A 26 -4.92 -6.65 -0.60
C ARG A 26 -5.66 -7.69 0.25
N ALA A 27 -5.30 -8.96 0.13
CA ALA A 27 -5.92 -10.03 0.92
C ALA A 27 -5.70 -9.83 2.43
N LYS A 28 -4.50 -9.41 2.84
CA LYS A 28 -4.19 -9.08 4.24
C LYS A 28 -4.99 -7.89 4.76
N ILE A 29 -5.11 -6.83 3.95
CA ILE A 29 -5.89 -5.65 4.32
C ILE A 29 -7.36 -6.02 4.50
N LEU A 30 -7.95 -6.78 3.57
CA LEU A 30 -9.35 -7.21 3.68
C LEU A 30 -9.59 -8.11 4.89
N GLY A 31 -8.64 -8.99 5.24
CA GLY A 31 -8.73 -9.81 6.44
C GLY A 31 -8.61 -9.03 7.76
N GLN A 32 -7.97 -7.85 7.75
CA GLN A 32 -7.88 -6.97 8.92
C GLN A 32 -9.03 -5.95 8.98
N TYR A 33 -9.56 -5.55 7.81
CA TYR A 33 -10.55 -4.49 7.66
C TYR A 33 -11.70 -4.97 6.77
N ASN A 34 -12.57 -5.82 7.31
CA ASN A 34 -13.69 -6.41 6.58
C ASN A 34 -14.64 -5.34 5.97
N LYS A 35 -14.82 -4.20 6.64
CA LYS A 35 -15.66 -3.09 6.13
C LYS A 35 -15.06 -2.37 4.92
N LEU A 36 -13.78 -2.59 4.61
CA LEU A 36 -13.10 -1.93 3.50
C LEU A 36 -13.43 -2.59 2.15
N GLU A 37 -14.04 -3.78 2.15
CA GLU A 37 -14.38 -4.52 0.92
C GLU A 37 -15.26 -3.72 -0.04
N SER A 38 -16.14 -2.86 0.47
CA SER A 38 -17.02 -2.03 -0.37
C SER A 38 -16.30 -0.91 -1.11
N VAL A 39 -15.13 -0.47 -0.63
CA VAL A 39 -14.39 0.70 -1.17
C VAL A 39 -12.96 0.36 -1.61
N ILE A 40 -12.52 -0.89 -1.44
CA ILE A 40 -11.13 -1.30 -1.71
C ILE A 40 -10.74 -1.12 -3.19
N GLU A 41 -11.69 -1.19 -4.13
CA GLU A 41 -11.40 -0.92 -5.55
C GLU A 41 -11.16 0.57 -5.84
N GLU A 42 -11.75 1.48 -5.06
CA GLU A 42 -11.50 2.92 -5.18
C GLU A 42 -10.15 3.31 -4.56
N VAL A 43 -9.85 2.75 -3.38
CA VAL A 43 -8.63 3.06 -2.63
C VAL A 43 -7.40 2.36 -3.20
N LEU A 44 -7.57 1.11 -3.65
CA LEU A 44 -6.47 0.23 -4.03
C LEU A 44 -6.84 -0.53 -5.32
N PRO A 45 -6.92 0.13 -6.48
CA PRO A 45 -7.37 -0.51 -7.72
C PRO A 45 -6.51 -1.72 -8.11
N LYS A 46 -7.11 -2.77 -8.66
CA LYS A 46 -6.36 -3.97 -9.12
C LYS A 46 -5.34 -3.69 -10.23
N LYS A 47 -5.54 -2.63 -11.03
CA LYS A 47 -4.71 -2.29 -12.20
C LYS A 47 -3.76 -1.11 -11.97
N SER A 48 -3.72 -0.52 -10.77
CA SER A 48 -2.79 0.56 -10.47
C SER A 48 -1.40 0.02 -10.12
N SER A 49 -0.37 0.76 -10.50
CA SER A 49 0.99 0.53 -10.00
C SER A 49 1.05 0.90 -8.52
N LEU A 50 1.65 0.04 -7.71
CA LEU A 50 1.83 0.27 -6.28
C LEU A 50 3.32 0.38 -5.99
N ALA A 51 3.71 1.45 -5.30
CA ALA A 51 5.10 1.68 -4.90
C ALA A 51 5.25 1.48 -3.39
N LEU A 52 6.23 0.66 -3.00
CA LEU A 52 6.68 0.52 -1.62
C LEU A 52 7.76 1.56 -1.37
N VAL A 53 7.49 2.45 -0.41
CA VAL A 53 8.42 3.47 0.08
C VAL A 53 9.04 2.96 1.37
N LYS A 54 10.37 3.00 1.45
CA LYS A 54 11.16 2.60 2.62
C LYS A 54 12.15 3.68 2.99
#